data_AF-A0A941FJ25-F1
#
_entry.id   AF-A0A941FJ25-F1
#
_cell.length_a   1.000
_cell.length_b   1.000
_cell.length_c   1.000
_cell.angle_alpha   90.00
_cell.angle_beta   90.00
_cell.angle_gamma   90.00
#
_symmetry.space_group_name_H-M   'P 1'
#
loop_
_entity.id
_entity.type
_entity.pdbx_description
1 polymer ?
#
loop_
_entity_poly.entity_id
_entity_poly.type
_entity_poly.pdbx_seq_one_letter_code
_entity_poly.pdbx_strand_id
1 'polypeptide(L)'
;MNRQHAYPSLGFDDYLSIEDMKQDEMISMGLGDRSFFNQSYDFLKDKQNPYYAFFRYFDQPCTFSLPKEQITMKHEVGKENSYLTKYFEAIHYTDSAIGDFVKKLKDDGKLKDSVIVIYGDHDGLFLKDKHEVEAYYGSKISNEEWIENICPFP
;
A
#
# COMPACT_ATOMS: atom_id res chain seq x y z
N MET A 1 -2.05 -16.08 -6.40
CA MET A 1 -0.64 -16.47 -6.13
C MET A 1 -0.53 -17.64 -5.13
N ASN A 2 -1.30 -18.73 -5.25
CA ASN A 2 -1.18 -19.99 -4.46
C ASN A 2 -0.79 -19.90 -2.95
N ARG A 3 -1.14 -18.83 -2.24
CA ARG A 3 -0.57 -18.51 -0.91
C ARG A 3 -0.99 -19.49 0.16
N GLN A 4 -2.23 -19.99 0.06
CA GLN A 4 -2.78 -21.01 0.94
C GLN A 4 -1.91 -22.29 1.01
N HIS A 5 -1.12 -22.58 -0.02
CA HIS A 5 -0.18 -23.70 -0.02
C HIS A 5 1.27 -23.25 0.23
N ALA A 6 1.65 -22.08 -0.28
CA ALA A 6 3.01 -21.57 -0.15
C ALA A 6 3.36 -21.16 1.30
N TYR A 7 2.48 -20.46 2.00
CA TYR A 7 2.79 -19.88 3.32
C TYR A 7 3.02 -20.94 4.41
N PRO A 8 2.24 -22.02 4.51
CA PRO A 8 2.57 -23.12 5.42
C PRO A 8 3.94 -23.73 5.13
N SER A 9 4.32 -23.84 3.84
CA SER A 9 5.63 -24.36 3.44
C SER A 9 6.79 -23.43 3.77
N LEU A 10 6.51 -22.13 3.97
CA LEU A 10 7.46 -21.11 4.41
C LEU A 10 7.51 -20.98 5.95
N GLY A 11 6.69 -21.74 6.68
CA GLY A 11 6.68 -21.75 8.15
C GLY A 11 5.80 -20.68 8.79
N PHE A 12 4.83 -20.11 8.07
CA PHE A 12 3.81 -19.27 8.70
C PHE A 12 2.81 -20.13 9.47
N ASP A 13 2.61 -19.81 10.76
CA ASP A 13 1.63 -20.49 11.62
C ASP A 13 0.18 -20.08 11.27
N ASP A 14 -0.02 -18.79 11.00
CA ASP A 14 -1.32 -18.20 10.69
C ASP A 14 -1.31 -17.59 9.28
N TYR A 15 -2.41 -17.75 8.55
CA TYR A 15 -2.68 -17.04 7.29
C TYR A 15 -4.08 -16.45 7.33
N LEU A 16 -4.15 -15.12 7.37
CA LEU A 16 -5.39 -14.38 7.23
C LEU A 16 -5.52 -13.85 5.80
N SER A 17 -6.67 -14.12 5.22
CA SER A 17 -7.08 -13.70 3.89
C SER A 17 -8.27 -12.75 3.98
N ILE A 18 -8.72 -12.21 2.84
CA ILE A 18 -9.89 -11.31 2.82
C ILE A 18 -11.17 -12.04 3.23
N GLU A 19 -11.21 -13.36 3.07
CA GLU A 19 -12.28 -14.24 3.52
C GLU A 19 -12.39 -14.33 5.05
N ASP A 20 -11.31 -14.04 5.77
CA ASP A 20 -11.25 -14.02 7.24
C ASP A 20 -11.55 -12.63 7.83
N MET A 21 -11.74 -11.62 6.97
CA MET A 21 -11.95 -10.23 7.35
C MET A 21 -13.37 -9.77 7.04
N LYS A 22 -13.84 -8.74 7.77
CA LYS A 22 -15.05 -8.02 7.42
C LYS A 22 -14.78 -7.18 6.17
N GLN A 23 -15.58 -7.41 5.14
CA GLN A 23 -15.48 -6.70 3.86
C GLN A 23 -16.31 -5.40 3.89
N ASP A 24 -16.02 -4.53 4.86
CA ASP A 24 -16.77 -3.30 5.14
C ASP A 24 -16.33 -2.09 4.30
N GLU A 25 -15.06 -2.05 3.91
CA GLU A 25 -14.46 -1.01 3.07
C GLU A 25 -13.83 -1.66 1.83
N MET A 26 -14.65 -2.13 0.89
CA MET A 26 -14.14 -2.73 -0.34
C MET A 26 -13.71 -1.65 -1.34
N ILE A 27 -12.43 -1.66 -1.72
CA ILE A 27 -11.88 -0.75 -2.72
C ILE A 27 -11.26 -1.57 -3.86
N SER A 28 -11.85 -1.45 -5.04
CA SER A 28 -11.51 -2.24 -6.23
C SER A 28 -11.65 -3.75 -5.96
N MET A 29 -10.56 -4.51 -5.98
CA MET A 29 -10.56 -5.97 -5.83
C MET A 29 -10.21 -6.43 -4.40
N GLY A 30 -10.08 -5.51 -3.44
CA GLY A 30 -9.59 -5.83 -2.10
C GLY A 30 -10.22 -4.98 -1.00
N LEU A 31 -9.83 -5.29 0.23
CA LEU A 31 -10.16 -4.49 1.40
C LEU A 31 -9.31 -3.23 1.41
N GLY A 32 -9.91 -2.09 1.73
CA GLY A 32 -9.20 -0.82 1.91
C GLY A 32 -8.16 -0.92 3.02
N ASP A 33 -7.02 -0.28 2.81
CA ASP A 33 -5.86 -0.37 3.71
C ASP A 33 -6.20 0.04 5.15
N ARG A 34 -7.09 1.02 5.35
CA ARG A 34 -7.53 1.44 6.68
C ARG A 34 -8.26 0.31 7.41
N SER A 35 -9.26 -0.30 6.77
CA SER A 35 -9.96 -1.45 7.34
C SER A 35 -9.00 -2.64 7.53
N PHE A 36 -8.15 -2.93 6.55
CA PHE A 36 -7.15 -4.00 6.62
C PHE A 36 -6.22 -3.87 7.84
N PHE A 37 -5.60 -2.70 8.04
CA PHE A 37 -4.69 -2.50 9.17
C PHE A 37 -5.40 -2.50 10.53
N ASN A 38 -6.63 -1.96 10.60
CA ASN A 38 -7.41 -1.99 11.83
C ASN A 38 -7.78 -3.41 12.25
N GLN A 39 -8.29 -4.22 11.31
CA GLN A 39 -8.64 -5.62 11.57
C GLN A 39 -7.39 -6.47 11.84
N SER A 40 -6.29 -6.20 11.13
CA SER A 40 -5.00 -6.82 11.38
C SER A 40 -4.51 -6.54 12.80
N TYR A 41 -4.61 -5.29 13.27
CA TYR A 41 -4.27 -4.95 14.64
C TYR A 41 -5.09 -5.75 15.66
N ASP A 42 -6.40 -5.88 15.42
CA ASP A 42 -7.28 -6.65 16.29
C ASP A 42 -6.88 -8.12 16.41
N PHE A 43 -6.26 -8.69 15.38
CA PHE A 43 -5.67 -10.03 15.44
C PHE A 43 -4.33 -10.04 16.19
N LEU A 44 -3.46 -9.05 15.95
CA LEU A 44 -2.13 -8.98 16.55
C LEU A 44 -2.16 -8.69 18.06
N LYS A 45 -3.15 -7.94 18.54
CA LYS A 45 -3.13 -7.42 19.92
C LYS A 45 -3.09 -8.52 20.98
N ASP A 46 -3.63 -9.69 20.65
CA ASP A 46 -3.72 -10.88 21.51
C ASP A 46 -2.58 -11.90 21.25
N LYS A 47 -1.67 -11.64 20.30
CA LYS A 47 -0.52 -12.51 20.05
C LYS A 47 0.53 -12.40 21.14
N GLN A 48 1.09 -13.54 21.54
CA GLN A 48 2.20 -13.60 22.48
C GLN A 48 3.52 -13.27 21.78
N ASN A 49 4.37 -12.49 22.45
CA ASN A 49 5.70 -12.16 21.95
C ASN A 49 6.68 -13.33 22.20
N PRO A 50 7.70 -13.50 21.35
CA PRO A 50 7.90 -12.80 20.07
C PRO A 50 7.02 -13.39 18.96
N TYR A 51 6.63 -12.56 18.00
CA TYR A 51 5.98 -13.01 16.77
C TYR A 51 6.55 -12.28 15.56
N TYR A 52 6.39 -12.90 14.39
CA TYR A 52 6.65 -12.29 13.09
C TYR A 52 5.31 -12.14 12.36
N ALA A 53 5.03 -10.94 11.86
CA ALA A 53 3.83 -10.64 11.09
C ALA A 53 4.21 -10.03 9.74
N PHE A 54 3.65 -10.57 8.67
CA PHE A 54 3.88 -10.12 7.31
C PHE A 54 2.58 -9.60 6.70
N PHE A 55 2.51 -8.28 6.51
CA PHE A 55 1.34 -7.62 5.94
C PHE A 55 1.50 -7.48 4.45
N ARG A 56 0.61 -8.14 3.70
CA ARG A 56 0.43 -7.86 2.28
C ARG A 56 -0.90 -7.17 2.09
N TYR A 57 -0.87 -5.84 2.16
CA TYR A 57 -2.01 -5.01 1.78
C TYR A 57 -2.09 -4.88 0.25
N PHE A 58 -3.24 -4.41 -0.24
CA PHE A 58 -3.55 -4.38 -1.65
C PHE A 58 -3.55 -2.95 -2.16
N ASP A 59 -2.39 -2.50 -2.63
CA ASP A 59 -2.29 -1.25 -3.37
C ASP A 59 -2.91 -1.41 -4.77
N GLN A 60 -4.21 -1.13 -4.83
CA GLN A 60 -5.05 -0.72 -5.98
C GLN A 60 -4.49 -0.89 -7.41
N PRO A 61 -4.22 -2.12 -7.89
CA PRO A 61 -3.10 -2.40 -8.79
C PRO A 61 -3.29 -2.04 -10.26
N CYS A 62 -4.37 -1.36 -10.67
CA CYS A 62 -4.59 -1.05 -12.09
C CYS A 62 -5.16 0.33 -12.37
N THR A 63 -6.00 0.87 -11.49
CA THR A 63 -6.70 2.14 -11.76
C THR A 63 -6.39 3.23 -10.75
N PHE A 64 -5.82 2.87 -9.58
CA PHE A 64 -5.63 3.75 -8.43
C PHE A 64 -6.91 4.54 -8.05
N SER A 65 -8.08 4.02 -8.41
CA SER A 65 -9.34 4.72 -8.21
C SER A 65 -9.82 4.54 -6.77
N LEU A 66 -9.72 5.60 -5.98
CA LEU A 66 -10.30 5.66 -4.65
C LEU A 66 -11.77 6.15 -4.67
N PRO A 67 -12.61 5.72 -3.72
CA PRO A 67 -13.87 6.38 -3.42
C PRO A 67 -13.61 7.84 -3.02
N LYS A 68 -14.51 8.75 -3.38
CA LYS A 68 -14.30 10.20 -3.19
C LYS A 68 -14.06 10.57 -1.72
N GLU A 69 -14.72 9.87 -0.82
CA GLU A 69 -14.60 10.01 0.63
C GLU A 69 -13.21 9.63 1.17
N GLN A 70 -12.44 8.83 0.43
CA GLN A 70 -11.07 8.44 0.80
C GLN A 70 -10.01 9.37 0.19
N ILE A 71 -10.39 10.26 -0.74
CA ILE A 71 -9.47 11.24 -1.34
C ILE A 71 -9.33 12.42 -0.38
N THR A 72 -8.27 12.39 0.43
CA THR A 72 -7.96 13.44 1.42
C THR A 72 -6.79 14.33 1.02
N MET A 73 -6.11 14.00 -0.08
CA MET A 73 -4.97 14.77 -0.58
C MET A 73 -5.45 16.16 -1.02
N LYS A 74 -4.81 17.21 -0.48
CA LYS A 74 -5.22 18.61 -0.71
C LYS A 74 -4.55 19.27 -1.90
N HIS A 75 -3.52 18.65 -2.47
CA HIS A 75 -2.71 19.25 -3.51
C HIS A 75 -2.98 18.53 -4.83
N GLU A 76 -3.29 19.32 -5.85
CA GLU A 76 -3.36 18.80 -7.21
C GLU A 76 -1.95 18.44 -7.67
N VAL A 77 -1.80 17.23 -8.17
CA VAL A 77 -0.57 16.67 -8.69
C VAL A 77 -0.85 16.19 -10.10
N GLY A 78 -0.23 16.84 -11.08
CA GLY A 78 -0.51 16.58 -12.49
C GLY A 78 -1.89 17.11 -12.89
N LYS A 79 -2.45 16.54 -13.95
CA LYS A 79 -3.76 16.93 -14.47
C LYS A 79 -4.88 16.25 -13.68
N GLU A 80 -5.95 16.97 -13.36
CA GLU A 80 -7.13 16.41 -12.69
C GLU A 80 -7.58 15.08 -13.32
N ASN A 81 -7.79 14.06 -12.48
CA ASN A 81 -8.16 12.69 -12.87
C ASN A 81 -7.15 11.94 -13.75
N SER A 82 -5.91 12.43 -13.90
CA SER A 82 -4.83 11.70 -14.58
C SER A 82 -4.44 10.43 -13.83
N TYR A 83 -3.74 9.51 -14.52
CA TYR A 83 -3.25 8.29 -13.88
C TYR A 83 -2.29 8.61 -12.73
N LEU A 84 -1.42 9.60 -12.91
CA LEU A 84 -0.46 10.03 -11.88
C LEU A 84 -1.15 10.71 -10.69
N THR A 85 -2.22 11.49 -10.91
CA THR A 85 -2.99 12.06 -9.79
C THR A 85 -3.58 10.96 -8.93
N LYS A 86 -4.23 9.97 -9.56
CA LYS A 86 -4.84 8.84 -8.86
C LYS A 86 -3.80 8.00 -8.12
N TYR A 87 -2.64 7.80 -8.73
CA TYR A 87 -1.51 7.13 -8.09
C TYR A 87 -1.12 7.83 -6.77
N PHE A 88 -0.93 9.16 -6.80
CA PHE A 88 -0.61 9.91 -5.58
C PHE A 88 -1.75 9.90 -4.54
N GLU A 89 -3.00 9.97 -4.97
CA GLU A 89 -4.16 9.84 -4.07
C GLU A 89 -4.17 8.47 -3.37
N ALA A 90 -3.93 7.39 -4.12
CA ALA A 90 -3.85 6.03 -3.60
C ALA A 90 -2.70 5.87 -2.59
N ILE A 91 -1.49 6.31 -2.96
CA ILE A 91 -0.32 6.26 -2.06
C ILE A 91 -0.55 7.10 -0.80
N HIS A 92 -1.19 8.28 -0.91
CA HIS A 92 -1.53 9.11 0.26
C HIS A 92 -2.53 8.41 1.20
N TYR A 93 -3.51 7.69 0.65
CA TYR A 93 -4.44 6.89 1.43
C TYR A 93 -3.73 5.76 2.17
N THR A 94 -2.87 5.00 1.49
CA THR A 94 -2.06 3.92 2.08
C THR A 94 -1.11 4.46 3.17
N ASP A 95 -0.39 5.55 2.90
CA ASP A 95 0.50 6.21 3.87
C ASP A 95 -0.26 6.61 5.13
N SER A 96 -1.45 7.21 4.97
CA SER A 96 -2.30 7.59 6.10
C SER A 96 -2.77 6.37 6.90
N ALA A 97 -3.12 5.26 6.23
CA ALA A 97 -3.53 4.03 6.90
C ALA A 97 -2.38 3.37 7.69
N ILE A 98 -1.16 3.36 7.13
CA ILE A 98 0.06 2.91 7.82
C ILE A 98 0.32 3.81 9.03
N GLY A 99 0.21 5.13 8.87
CA GLY A 99 0.38 6.10 9.95
C GLY A 99 -0.56 5.83 11.13
N ASP A 100 -1.83 5.57 10.86
CA ASP A 100 -2.82 5.23 11.89
C ASP A 100 -2.51 3.89 12.58
N PHE A 101 -2.08 2.89 11.83
CA PHE A 101 -1.65 1.59 12.38
C PHE A 101 -0.45 1.73 13.31
N VAL A 102 0.60 2.43 12.87
CA VAL A 102 1.81 2.70 13.66
C VAL A 102 1.47 3.51 14.90
N LYS A 103 0.58 4.51 14.77
CA LYS A 103 0.09 5.28 15.92
C LYS A 103 -0.62 4.38 16.93
N LYS A 104 -1.46 3.46 16.48
CA LYS A 104 -2.15 2.49 17.36
C LYS A 104 -1.16 1.57 18.10
N LEU A 105 -0.16 1.04 17.40
CA LEU A 105 0.93 0.27 18.01
C LEU A 105 1.70 1.09 19.07
N LYS A 106 1.91 2.38 18.81
CA LYS A 106 2.58 3.29 19.74
C LYS A 106 1.73 3.57 20.97
N ASP A 107 0.47 3.93 20.79
CA ASP A 107 -0.46 4.28 21.86
C ASP A 107 -0.68 3.09 22.81
N ASP A 108 -0.71 1.86 22.27
CA ASP A 108 -0.84 0.63 23.05
C ASP A 108 0.51 0.09 23.56
N GLY A 109 1.60 0.84 23.37
CA GLY A 109 2.93 0.54 23.89
C GLY A 109 3.63 -0.66 23.25
N LYS A 110 3.11 -1.22 22.16
CA LYS A 110 3.68 -2.37 21.43
C LYS A 110 4.85 -1.97 20.51
N LEU A 111 4.84 -0.73 20.01
CA LEU A 111 5.89 -0.24 19.11
C LEU A 111 7.30 -0.26 19.74
N LYS A 112 7.40 -0.13 21.07
CA LYS A 112 8.69 -0.05 21.79
C LYS A 112 9.57 -1.31 21.64
N ASP A 113 8.93 -2.47 21.48
CA ASP A 113 9.58 -3.78 21.37
C ASP A 113 9.40 -4.38 19.96
N SER A 114 9.06 -3.55 18.97
CA SER A 114 8.79 -3.97 17.60
C SER A 114 9.82 -3.38 16.64
N VAL A 115 10.24 -4.19 15.65
CA VAL A 115 10.91 -3.68 14.45
C VAL A 115 9.87 -3.64 13.33
N ILE A 116 9.67 -2.46 12.75
CA ILE A 116 8.80 -2.28 11.60
C ILE A 116 9.65 -2.09 10.35
N VAL A 117 9.39 -2.91 9.33
CA VAL A 117 10.02 -2.82 8.01
C VAL A 117 8.92 -2.58 6.99
N ILE A 118 9.07 -1.53 6.20
CA ILE A 118 8.16 -1.18 5.10
C ILE A 118 8.99 -1.21 3.82
N TYR A 119 8.47 -1.88 2.78
CA TYR A 119 9.12 -1.97 1.48
C TYR A 119 8.05 -2.08 0.38
N GLY A 120 8.31 -1.46 -0.77
CA GLY A 120 7.49 -1.64 -1.98
C GLY A 120 7.87 -2.94 -2.69
N ASP A 121 6.90 -3.63 -3.30
CA ASP A 121 7.13 -4.91 -3.99
C ASP A 121 7.52 -4.73 -5.46
N HIS A 122 6.99 -3.72 -6.15
CA HIS A 122 7.32 -3.38 -7.53
C HIS A 122 6.96 -1.93 -7.89
N ASP A 123 7.34 -1.49 -9.09
CA ASP A 123 6.97 -0.18 -9.62
C ASP A 123 5.46 -0.03 -9.83
N GLY A 124 4.95 1.17 -9.56
CA GLY A 124 3.55 1.56 -9.86
C GLY A 124 3.40 2.33 -11.18
N LEU A 125 4.49 2.87 -11.72
CA LEU A 125 4.54 3.60 -12.98
C LEU A 125 5.46 2.87 -13.96
N PHE A 126 5.09 2.81 -15.23
CA PHE A 126 5.88 2.14 -16.26
C PHE A 126 6.20 3.10 -17.41
N LEU A 127 7.07 2.70 -18.33
CA LEU A 127 7.48 3.55 -19.46
C LEU A 127 6.29 4.08 -20.30
N LYS A 128 5.18 3.32 -20.37
CA LYS A 128 3.93 3.76 -21.01
C LYS A 128 3.32 5.01 -20.35
N ASP A 129 3.56 5.20 -19.05
CA ASP A 129 3.02 6.27 -18.21
C ASP A 129 3.97 7.49 -18.17
N LYS A 130 5.11 7.44 -18.88
CA LYS A 130 6.11 8.52 -18.92
C LYS A 130 5.51 9.89 -19.25
N HIS A 131 4.52 9.93 -20.13
CA HIS A 131 3.83 11.16 -20.52
C HIS A 131 3.12 11.88 -19.35
N GLU A 132 2.63 11.12 -18.36
CA GLU A 132 2.01 11.70 -17.14
C GLU A 132 3.07 12.37 -16.26
N VAL A 133 4.24 11.73 -16.14
CA VAL A 133 5.37 12.25 -15.37
C VAL A 133 5.98 13.49 -16.04
N GLU A 134 6.11 13.48 -17.37
CA GLU A 134 6.51 14.66 -18.15
C GLU A 134 5.53 15.82 -17.96
N ALA A 135 4.22 15.54 -17.92
CA ALA A 135 3.19 16.55 -17.71
C ALA A 135 3.28 17.16 -16.29
N TYR A 136 3.64 16.36 -15.29
CA TYR A 136 3.85 16.82 -13.93
C TYR A 136 5.08 17.72 -13.78
N TYR A 137 6.22 17.32 -14.33
CA TYR A 137 7.45 18.13 -14.26
C TYR A 137 7.47 19.30 -15.24
N GLY A 138 6.64 19.28 -16.28
CA GLY A 138 6.66 20.29 -17.35
C GLY A 138 7.89 20.17 -18.26
N SER A 139 8.57 19.03 -18.25
CA SER A 139 9.78 18.76 -19.02
C SER A 139 9.72 17.39 -19.70
N LYS A 140 10.41 17.25 -20.84
CA LYS A 140 10.58 15.97 -21.52
C LYS A 140 11.60 15.11 -20.79
N ILE A 141 11.34 13.81 -20.73
CA ILE A 141 12.18 12.82 -20.06
C ILE A 141 12.70 11.85 -21.12
N SER A 142 14.02 11.73 -21.24
CA SER A 142 14.64 10.74 -22.13
C SER A 142 14.35 9.31 -21.65
N ASN A 143 14.51 8.31 -22.52
CA ASN A 143 14.32 6.92 -22.06
C ASN A 143 15.44 6.51 -21.09
N GLU A 144 16.65 7.03 -21.32
CA GLU A 144 17.81 6.86 -20.46
C GLU A 144 17.53 7.44 -19.06
N GLU A 145 17.07 8.69 -18.98
CA GLU A 145 16.71 9.33 -17.71
C GLU A 145 15.57 8.62 -16.98
N TRP A 146 14.57 8.11 -17.71
CA TRP A 146 13.50 7.30 -17.13
C TRP A 146 14.06 6.06 -16.41
N ILE A 147 14.96 5.33 -17.09
CA ILE A 147 15.56 4.10 -16.60
C ILE A 147 16.60 4.37 -15.51
N GLU A 148 17.28 5.51 -15.50
CA GLU A 148 18.34 5.76 -14.52
C GLU A 148 17.80 6.39 -13.22
N ASN A 149 16.78 7.26 -13.31
CA ASN A 149 16.43 8.14 -12.21
C ASN A 149 14.95 8.10 -11.78
N ILE A 150 14.04 7.61 -12.63
CA ILE A 150 12.60 7.65 -12.34
C ILE A 150 12.07 6.26 -11.96
N CYS A 151 12.32 5.27 -12.80
CA CYS A 151 11.89 3.90 -12.62
C CYS A 151 13.07 2.99 -12.95
N PRO A 152 14.09 2.96 -12.08
CA PRO A 152 15.27 2.15 -12.30
C PRO A 152 14.94 0.68 -12.22
N PHE A 153 15.45 -0.08 -13.19
CA PHE A 153 15.38 -1.53 -13.11
C PHE A 153 16.11 -2.00 -11.84
N PRO A 154 15.47 -2.80 -10.98
CA PRO A 154 16.12 -3.35 -9.79
C PRO A 154 17.25 -4.31 -10.13
#